data_AF-A0A6J6G3S5-F1
#
_entry.id   AF-A0A6J6G3S5-F1
#
_cell.length_a   1.000
_cell.length_b   1.000
_cell.length_c   1.000
_cell.angle_alpha   90.00
_cell.angle_beta   90.00
_cell.angle_gamma   90.00
#
_symmetry.space_group_name_H-M   'P 1'
#
loop_
_entity.id
_entity.type
_entity.pdbx_description
1 polymer ?
#
loop_
_entity_poly.entity_id
_entity_poly.type
_entity_poly.pdbx_seq_one_letter_code
_entity_poly.pdbx_strand_id
1 'polypeptide(L)'
;MARNVRLIGVGNDEGRGTVNDGFEGYDIIGDVHGQAGKLETLLRVMGYRHTAGAWRHDSRQAIFLGDLIDYGRRQVETVDLVRRMVDAGSARAIMGNHEFNAISWYHGWRRPTQGNFKDHEPFLDAVVGNPALYADLIGWMQELPLWIEDTANNVRFVHACWNDEHISTIGPTARLSLDDVRIASIKERAGEMPTPMRAAVECLLKGPEDPDDTFTDHHGKVRQRRVLWWSTYDGPAFCFFDHYRQSLDAPRISGPRALCLDYSDREGKHPLFAYRFDIGDASLDEDKLVRVPVA
;
A
#
# COMPACT_ATOMS: atom_id res chain seq x y z
N MET A 1 1.85 5.62 -38.71
CA MET A 1 2.81 4.48 -38.63
C MET A 1 2.76 3.93 -37.22
N ALA A 2 1.95 2.89 -37.01
CA ALA A 2 1.73 2.28 -35.71
C ALA A 2 2.95 1.42 -35.33
N ARG A 3 3.56 1.69 -34.17
CA ARG A 3 4.61 0.83 -33.61
C ARG A 3 3.94 -0.28 -32.82
N ASN A 4 4.09 -1.51 -33.32
CA ASN A 4 3.77 -2.75 -32.61
C ASN A 4 4.58 -2.84 -31.32
N VAL A 5 3.92 -2.70 -30.17
CA VAL A 5 4.45 -3.17 -28.88
C VAL A 5 4.10 -4.64 -28.78
N ARG A 6 5.11 -5.52 -28.82
CA ARG A 6 4.95 -6.94 -28.51
C ARG A 6 4.63 -7.05 -27.02
N LEU A 7 3.39 -7.42 -26.71
CA LEU A 7 3.02 -8.03 -25.43
C LEU A 7 3.81 -9.33 -25.29
N ILE A 8 4.69 -9.38 -24.30
CA ILE A 8 5.32 -10.63 -23.89
C ILE A 8 4.29 -11.38 -23.05
N GLY A 9 3.71 -12.42 -23.66
CA GLY A 9 3.22 -13.62 -22.97
C GLY A 9 1.83 -13.56 -22.34
N VAL A 10 0.78 -13.66 -23.17
CA VAL A 10 -0.43 -14.40 -22.76
C VAL A 10 -0.21 -15.84 -23.21
N GLY A 11 0.17 -16.71 -22.28
CA GLY A 11 0.30 -18.14 -22.51
C GLY A 11 -0.59 -18.87 -21.50
N ASN A 12 -1.58 -19.58 -22.00
CA ASN A 12 -2.24 -20.66 -21.26
C ASN A 12 -1.15 -21.67 -20.88
N ASP A 13 -0.91 -21.89 -19.59
CA ASP A 13 -0.29 -23.11 -19.11
C ASP A 13 -0.69 -23.38 -17.66
N GLU A 14 -1.32 -24.53 -17.45
CA GLU A 14 -1.60 -25.12 -16.16
C GLU A 14 -0.27 -25.40 -15.43
N GLY A 15 -0.13 -24.95 -14.18
CA GLY A 15 0.89 -25.45 -13.25
C GLY A 15 2.37 -25.17 -13.56
N ARG A 16 2.85 -23.97 -13.25
CA ARG A 16 4.26 -23.66 -12.89
C ARG A 16 4.22 -22.58 -11.81
N GLY A 17 4.59 -22.83 -10.56
CA GLY A 17 5.98 -23.01 -10.14
C GLY A 17 6.51 -21.66 -9.68
N THR A 18 6.63 -21.48 -8.36
CA THR A 18 7.20 -20.31 -7.69
C THR A 18 8.50 -19.85 -8.35
N VAL A 19 8.53 -18.64 -8.90
CA VAL A 19 9.79 -18.04 -9.37
C VAL A 19 10.54 -17.58 -8.13
N ASN A 20 11.62 -18.29 -7.79
CA ASN A 20 12.58 -17.78 -6.84
C ASN A 20 13.44 -16.76 -7.58
N ASP A 21 13.14 -15.47 -7.44
CA ASP A 21 13.80 -14.35 -8.14
C ASP A 21 15.28 -14.17 -7.75
N GLY A 22 15.82 -15.01 -6.86
CA GLY A 22 17.23 -14.99 -6.45
C GLY A 22 17.58 -13.90 -5.44
N PHE A 23 16.58 -13.20 -4.89
CA PHE A 23 16.79 -12.28 -3.78
C PHE A 23 16.98 -13.05 -2.47
N GLU A 24 17.77 -12.47 -1.57
CA GLU A 24 18.04 -12.95 -0.21
C GLU A 24 17.07 -12.35 0.82
N GLY A 25 16.29 -11.33 0.44
CA GLY A 25 15.38 -10.62 1.34
C GLY A 25 14.56 -9.52 0.68
N TYR A 26 13.69 -8.90 1.48
CA TYR A 26 12.84 -7.78 1.10
C TYR A 26 13.15 -6.55 1.95
N ASP A 27 13.08 -5.37 1.33
CA ASP A 27 12.96 -4.11 2.07
C ASP A 27 11.52 -3.62 1.93
N ILE A 28 10.72 -3.82 2.97
CA ILE A 28 9.31 -3.45 3.00
C ILE A 28 9.21 -1.98 3.37
N ILE A 29 8.53 -1.18 2.57
CA ILE A 29 8.43 0.28 2.69
C ILE A 29 6.97 0.65 2.90
N GLY A 30 6.72 1.40 3.97
CA GLY A 30 5.39 1.91 4.31
C GLY A 30 4.95 3.13 3.50
N ASP A 31 3.92 3.82 4.01
CA ASP A 31 3.26 4.96 3.36
C ASP A 31 4.25 6.07 2.91
N VAL A 32 4.22 6.40 1.61
CA VAL A 32 5.17 7.36 1.00
C VAL A 32 4.56 8.75 0.83
N HIS A 33 3.27 8.83 0.49
CA HIS A 33 2.48 10.07 0.43
C HIS A 33 3.16 11.23 -0.30
N GLY A 34 3.58 11.04 -1.55
CA GLY A 34 4.15 12.11 -2.37
C GLY A 34 5.49 12.66 -1.84
N GLN A 35 6.25 11.87 -1.07
CA GLN A 35 7.52 12.28 -0.47
C GLN A 35 8.75 11.71 -1.20
N ALA A 36 8.81 11.77 -2.54
CA ALA A 36 9.86 11.17 -3.37
C ALA A 36 11.31 11.32 -2.84
N GLY A 37 11.74 12.51 -2.43
CA GLY A 37 13.08 12.73 -1.87
C GLY A 37 13.34 12.08 -0.50
N LYS A 38 12.32 11.86 0.34
CA LYS A 38 12.47 11.00 1.53
C LYS A 38 12.63 9.55 1.11
N LEU A 39 11.86 9.10 0.12
CA LEU A 39 11.99 7.76 -0.44
C LEU A 39 13.37 7.53 -1.06
N GLU A 40 13.91 8.45 -1.86
CA GLU A 40 15.28 8.35 -2.35
C GLU A 40 16.31 8.27 -1.22
N THR A 41 16.12 9.05 -0.16
CA THR A 41 17.00 9.03 1.02
C THR A 41 16.95 7.66 1.70
N LEU A 42 15.74 7.11 1.89
CA LEU A 42 15.54 5.80 2.48
C LEU A 42 16.20 4.71 1.63
N LEU A 43 15.99 4.73 0.32
CA LEU A 43 16.59 3.79 -0.63
C LEU A 43 18.13 3.83 -0.55
N ARG A 44 18.74 5.03 -0.50
CA ARG A 44 20.20 5.16 -0.29
C ARG A 44 20.66 4.56 1.03
N VAL A 45 19.95 4.83 2.13
CA VAL A 45 20.25 4.26 3.46
C VAL A 45 20.15 2.74 3.46
N MET A 46 19.16 2.19 2.74
CA MET A 46 18.99 0.75 2.55
C MET A 46 19.98 0.16 1.54
N GLY A 47 20.88 0.95 0.95
CA GLY A 47 21.93 0.47 0.04
C GLY A 47 21.51 0.31 -1.42
N TYR A 48 20.32 0.78 -1.81
CA TYR A 48 19.92 0.82 -3.21
C TYR A 48 20.74 1.84 -3.98
N ARG A 49 21.01 1.53 -5.24
CA ARG A 49 21.72 2.41 -6.17
C ARG A 49 20.83 2.67 -7.38
N HIS A 50 20.82 3.91 -7.86
CA HIS A 50 20.09 4.27 -9.06
C HIS A 50 20.90 3.88 -10.31
N THR A 51 20.47 2.83 -11.01
CA THR A 51 21.14 2.28 -12.19
C THR A 51 20.13 1.94 -13.28
N ALA A 52 20.47 2.26 -14.53
CA ALA A 52 19.61 2.03 -15.70
C ALA A 52 18.17 2.56 -15.53
N GLY A 53 18.00 3.72 -14.88
CA GLY A 53 16.72 4.40 -14.73
C GLY A 53 15.82 3.89 -13.58
N ALA A 54 16.31 3.00 -12.72
CA ALA A 54 15.57 2.54 -11.55
C ALA A 54 16.50 2.38 -10.33
N TRP A 55 15.93 2.40 -9.13
CA TRP A 55 16.64 2.04 -7.90
C TRP A 55 16.73 0.52 -7.75
N ARG A 56 17.93 -0.01 -7.51
CA ARG A 56 18.18 -1.45 -7.41
C ARG A 56 19.08 -1.78 -6.23
N HIS A 57 18.86 -2.94 -5.62
CA HIS A 57 19.78 -3.56 -4.66
C HIS A 57 20.31 -4.88 -5.25
N ASP A 58 21.51 -5.30 -4.85
CA ASP A 58 22.19 -6.46 -5.45
C ASP A 58 21.54 -7.79 -5.03
N SER A 59 20.95 -7.85 -3.84
CA SER A 59 20.36 -9.08 -3.28
C SER A 59 18.98 -8.90 -2.64
N ARG A 60 18.36 -7.72 -2.70
CA ARG A 60 17.07 -7.44 -2.03
C ARG A 60 16.09 -6.76 -2.97
N GLN A 61 14.80 -7.03 -2.78
CA GLN A 61 13.72 -6.42 -3.54
C GLN A 61 12.89 -5.51 -2.64
N ALA A 62 12.52 -4.32 -3.14
CA ALA A 62 11.66 -3.42 -2.37
C ALA A 62 10.18 -3.87 -2.46
N ILE A 63 9.43 -3.74 -1.36
CA ILE A 63 7.98 -4.00 -1.35
C ILE A 63 7.27 -2.76 -0.82
N PHE A 64 6.50 -2.07 -1.66
CA PHE A 64 5.74 -0.88 -1.27
C PHE A 64 4.33 -1.27 -0.80
N LEU A 65 3.95 -0.84 0.41
CA LEU A 65 2.67 -1.18 1.05
C LEU A 65 1.47 -0.33 0.63
N GLY A 66 1.62 0.51 -0.40
CA GLY A 66 0.57 1.40 -0.90
C GLY A 66 0.78 2.84 -0.46
N ASP A 67 -0.26 3.66 -0.64
CA ASP A 67 -0.33 5.06 -0.21
C ASP A 67 0.88 5.87 -0.69
N LEU A 68 1.09 5.81 -2.00
CA LEU A 68 2.15 6.51 -2.71
C LEU A 68 1.82 7.98 -2.93
N ILE A 69 0.52 8.30 -3.01
CA ILE A 69 0.01 9.65 -3.32
C ILE A 69 -0.64 10.33 -2.11
N ASP A 70 -1.13 11.55 -2.32
CA ASP A 70 -1.76 12.46 -1.36
C ASP A 70 -0.80 13.01 -0.27
N TYR A 71 -1.24 14.06 0.44
CA TYR A 71 -0.50 14.87 1.43
C TYR A 71 0.79 15.58 0.95
N GLY A 72 1.79 14.84 0.45
CA GLY A 72 3.06 15.40 0.00
C GLY A 72 2.94 16.21 -1.31
N ARG A 73 4.04 16.82 -1.74
CA ARG A 73 4.05 17.68 -2.95
C ARG A 73 4.64 17.01 -4.19
N ARG A 74 5.41 15.94 -4.04
CA ARG A 74 6.10 15.25 -5.14
C ARG A 74 5.33 14.00 -5.54
N GLN A 75 4.09 14.23 -5.99
CA GLN A 75 3.09 13.20 -6.25
C GLN A 75 3.51 12.33 -7.45
N VAL A 76 3.69 12.98 -8.60
CA VAL A 76 4.06 12.33 -9.87
C VAL A 76 5.44 11.68 -9.74
N GLU A 77 6.39 12.34 -9.08
CA GLU A 77 7.74 11.84 -8.90
C GLU A 77 7.79 10.59 -8.02
N THR A 78 6.95 10.51 -6.98
CA THR A 78 6.84 9.30 -6.16
C THR A 78 6.32 8.14 -7.00
N VAL A 79 5.22 8.34 -7.73
CA VAL A 79 4.62 7.27 -8.55
C VAL A 79 5.57 6.81 -9.66
N ASP A 80 6.20 7.75 -10.37
CA ASP A 80 7.16 7.45 -11.44
C ASP A 80 8.42 6.73 -10.91
N LEU A 81 8.90 7.08 -9.72
CA LEU A 81 10.00 6.36 -9.07
C LEU A 81 9.61 4.91 -8.76
N VAL A 82 8.48 4.68 -8.09
CA VAL A 82 8.02 3.34 -7.71
C VAL A 82 7.70 2.50 -8.94
N ARG A 83 6.97 3.06 -9.92
CA ARG A 83 6.65 2.41 -11.18
C ARG A 83 7.91 1.94 -11.91
N ARG A 84 8.94 2.78 -12.02
CA ARG A 84 10.22 2.38 -12.65
C ARG A 84 10.91 1.26 -11.90
N MET A 85 10.81 1.19 -10.57
CA MET A 85 11.34 0.07 -9.80
C MET A 85 10.56 -1.23 -10.04
N VAL A 86 9.23 -1.14 -10.17
CA VAL A 86 8.35 -2.27 -10.49
C VAL A 86 8.62 -2.79 -11.90
N ASP A 87 8.64 -1.90 -12.90
CA ASP A 87 8.95 -2.24 -14.30
C ASP A 87 10.35 -2.87 -14.45
N ALA A 88 11.28 -2.47 -13.57
CA ALA A 88 12.64 -2.98 -13.50
C ALA A 88 12.79 -4.34 -12.78
N GLY A 89 11.74 -4.85 -12.12
CA GLY A 89 11.77 -6.05 -11.28
C GLY A 89 12.45 -5.87 -9.92
N SER A 90 12.92 -4.67 -9.61
CA SER A 90 13.58 -4.32 -8.34
C SER A 90 12.61 -3.98 -7.20
N ALA A 91 11.32 -3.86 -7.51
CA ALA A 91 10.27 -3.69 -6.53
C ALA A 91 8.98 -4.43 -6.91
N ARG A 92 8.15 -4.67 -5.90
CA ARG A 92 6.70 -4.92 -6.05
C ARG A 92 5.93 -3.88 -5.24
N ALA A 93 4.69 -3.61 -5.60
CA ALA A 93 3.83 -2.65 -4.91
C ALA A 93 2.41 -3.19 -4.82
N ILE A 94 1.72 -2.84 -3.73
CA ILE A 94 0.29 -3.09 -3.54
C ILE A 94 -0.49 -1.76 -3.53
N MET A 95 -1.79 -1.85 -3.75
CA MET A 95 -2.71 -0.71 -3.70
C MET A 95 -2.97 -0.31 -2.24
N GLY A 96 -2.82 0.98 -1.92
CA GLY A 96 -3.30 1.57 -0.68
C GLY A 96 -4.69 2.19 -0.83
N ASN A 97 -5.23 2.72 0.27
CA ASN A 97 -6.54 3.36 0.20
C ASN A 97 -6.52 4.68 -0.59
N HIS A 98 -5.39 5.37 -0.67
CA HIS A 98 -5.27 6.61 -1.42
C HIS A 98 -5.27 6.35 -2.94
N GLU A 99 -4.60 5.30 -3.42
CA GLU A 99 -4.71 4.86 -4.82
C GLU A 99 -6.17 4.49 -5.18
N PHE A 100 -6.82 3.68 -4.33
CA PHE A 100 -8.24 3.33 -4.51
C PHE A 100 -9.12 4.58 -4.59
N ASN A 101 -8.96 5.51 -3.63
CA ASN A 101 -9.75 6.73 -3.58
C ASN A 101 -9.53 7.62 -4.82
N ALA A 102 -8.32 7.68 -5.36
CA ALA A 102 -7.99 8.44 -6.56
C ALA A 102 -8.67 7.86 -7.81
N ILE A 103 -8.67 6.53 -7.96
CA ILE A 103 -9.40 5.85 -9.05
C ILE A 103 -10.90 6.16 -8.93
N SER A 104 -11.48 6.01 -7.74
CA SER A 104 -12.89 6.35 -7.49
C SER A 104 -13.20 7.82 -7.76
N TRP A 105 -12.27 8.74 -7.45
CA TRP A 105 -12.43 10.17 -7.71
C TRP A 105 -12.41 10.47 -9.20
N TYR A 106 -11.44 9.93 -9.94
CA TYR A 106 -11.29 10.10 -11.38
C TYR A 106 -12.54 9.68 -12.15
N HIS A 107 -13.16 8.57 -11.75
CA HIS A 107 -14.41 8.07 -12.37
C HIS A 107 -15.70 8.72 -11.83
N GLY A 108 -15.60 9.63 -10.85
CA GLY A 108 -16.75 10.31 -10.25
C GLY A 108 -17.59 9.42 -9.32
N TRP A 109 -17.07 8.29 -8.86
CA TRP A 109 -17.74 7.38 -7.92
C TRP A 109 -17.53 7.77 -6.46
N ARG A 110 -16.54 8.62 -6.18
CA ARG A 110 -16.31 9.20 -4.86
C ARG A 110 -16.88 10.61 -4.80
N ARG A 111 -17.86 10.82 -3.92
CA ARG A 111 -18.41 12.16 -3.67
C ARG A 111 -17.39 13.06 -2.95
N PRO A 112 -17.11 14.26 -3.47
CA PRO A 112 -16.27 15.24 -2.78
C PRO A 112 -16.90 15.71 -1.47
N THR A 113 -16.05 15.83 -0.46
CA THR A 113 -16.32 16.46 0.85
C THR A 113 -15.13 17.35 1.16
N GLN A 114 -15.27 18.30 2.08
CA GLN A 114 -14.13 19.15 2.46
C GLN A 114 -12.93 18.34 2.95
N GLY A 115 -13.18 17.28 3.75
CA GLY A 115 -12.13 16.43 4.30
C GLY A 115 -11.36 15.66 3.23
N ASN A 116 -12.06 14.82 2.46
CA ASN A 116 -11.39 14.02 1.43
C ASN A 116 -10.81 14.85 0.28
N PHE A 117 -11.33 16.05 0.01
CA PHE A 117 -10.72 16.97 -0.95
C PHE A 117 -9.40 17.50 -0.43
N LYS A 118 -9.33 17.95 0.84
CA LYS A 118 -8.10 18.46 1.44
C LYS A 118 -6.96 17.45 1.38
N ASP A 119 -7.26 16.17 1.64
CA ASP A 119 -6.24 15.11 1.58
C ASP A 119 -5.77 14.87 0.13
N HIS A 120 -6.69 14.95 -0.84
CA HIS A 120 -6.46 14.62 -2.25
C HIS A 120 -5.99 15.79 -3.13
N GLU A 121 -6.18 17.03 -2.66
CA GLU A 121 -5.84 18.27 -3.36
C GLU A 121 -4.39 18.27 -3.90
N PRO A 122 -3.36 17.85 -3.15
CA PRO A 122 -1.99 17.83 -3.66
C PRO A 122 -1.82 16.94 -4.90
N PHE A 123 -2.50 15.79 -4.96
CA PHE A 123 -2.46 14.91 -6.12
C PHE A 123 -3.20 15.54 -7.30
N LEU A 124 -4.39 16.10 -7.07
CA LEU A 124 -5.14 16.82 -8.09
C LEU A 124 -4.32 17.95 -8.70
N ASP A 125 -3.72 18.82 -7.88
CA ASP A 125 -2.86 19.92 -8.33
C ASP A 125 -1.72 19.45 -9.24
N ALA A 126 -1.16 18.27 -8.98
CA ALA A 126 -0.07 17.71 -9.76
C ALA A 126 -0.51 17.15 -11.14
N VAL A 127 -1.78 16.77 -11.31
CA VAL A 127 -2.24 16.00 -12.49
C VAL A 127 -3.32 16.67 -13.32
N VAL A 128 -4.19 17.51 -12.76
CA VAL A 128 -5.38 18.04 -13.48
C VAL A 128 -5.02 18.93 -14.66
N GLY A 129 -3.85 19.60 -14.62
CA GLY A 129 -3.33 20.36 -15.75
C GLY A 129 -2.84 19.50 -16.93
N ASN A 130 -2.76 18.18 -16.75
CA ASN A 130 -2.29 17.23 -17.75
C ASN A 130 -3.18 15.96 -17.78
N PRO A 131 -4.31 15.98 -18.51
CA PRO A 131 -5.26 14.86 -18.53
C PRO A 131 -4.67 13.53 -18.98
N ALA A 132 -3.67 13.54 -19.88
CA ALA A 132 -3.01 12.33 -20.34
C ALA A 132 -2.18 11.68 -19.23
N LEU A 133 -1.43 12.49 -18.48
CA LEU A 133 -0.70 12.03 -17.30
C LEU A 133 -1.67 11.52 -16.24
N TYR A 134 -2.76 12.25 -15.96
CA TYR A 134 -3.74 11.83 -14.97
C TYR A 134 -4.32 10.44 -15.31
N ALA A 135 -4.76 10.24 -16.55
CA ALA A 135 -5.28 8.95 -17.01
C ALA A 135 -4.24 7.82 -16.93
N ASP A 136 -2.98 8.07 -17.28
CA ASP A 136 -1.90 7.07 -17.21
C ASP A 136 -1.59 6.66 -15.76
N LEU A 137 -1.53 7.63 -14.83
CA LEU A 137 -1.29 7.33 -13.42
C LEU A 137 -2.46 6.54 -12.81
N ILE A 138 -3.70 6.92 -13.10
CA ILE A 138 -4.90 6.17 -12.66
C ILE A 138 -4.88 4.75 -13.21
N GLY A 139 -4.58 4.59 -14.49
CA GLY A 139 -4.49 3.28 -15.13
C GLY A 139 -3.43 2.40 -14.48
N TRP A 140 -2.24 2.94 -14.21
CA TRP A 140 -1.18 2.19 -13.52
C TRP A 140 -1.57 1.80 -12.09
N MET A 141 -2.17 2.72 -11.31
CA MET A 141 -2.63 2.42 -9.95
C MET A 141 -3.71 1.34 -9.92
N GLN A 142 -4.59 1.30 -10.93
CA GLN A 142 -5.63 0.27 -11.05
C GLN A 142 -5.04 -1.15 -11.25
N GLU A 143 -3.84 -1.25 -11.80
CA GLU A 143 -3.14 -2.54 -11.99
C GLU A 143 -2.44 -3.04 -10.72
N LEU A 144 -2.43 -2.27 -9.63
CA LEU A 144 -1.82 -2.73 -8.38
C LEU A 144 -2.68 -3.81 -7.70
N PRO A 145 -2.10 -4.92 -7.23
CA PRO A 145 -2.82 -5.88 -6.40
C PRO A 145 -3.10 -5.32 -5.00
N LEU A 146 -4.14 -5.78 -4.34
CA LEU A 146 -4.50 -5.43 -2.96
C LEU A 146 -3.59 -6.11 -1.93
N TRP A 147 -3.02 -7.27 -2.27
CA TRP A 147 -2.05 -7.98 -1.44
C TRP A 147 -1.04 -8.73 -2.30
N ILE A 148 0.08 -9.10 -1.68
CA ILE A 148 1.05 -10.06 -2.21
C ILE A 148 1.26 -11.13 -1.15
N GLU A 149 1.23 -12.39 -1.56
CA GLU A 149 1.65 -13.52 -0.74
C GLU A 149 2.81 -14.23 -1.42
N ASP A 150 3.93 -14.32 -0.72
CA ASP A 150 5.05 -15.17 -1.10
C ASP A 150 5.06 -16.39 -0.17
N THR A 151 4.41 -17.44 -0.64
CA THR A 151 4.29 -18.70 0.11
C THR A 151 5.62 -19.45 0.23
N ALA A 152 6.57 -19.23 -0.69
CA ALA A 152 7.88 -19.87 -0.63
C ALA A 152 8.72 -19.30 0.51
N ASN A 153 8.58 -18.00 0.76
CA ASN A 153 9.32 -17.27 1.78
C ASN A 153 8.50 -17.01 3.06
N ASN A 154 7.26 -17.50 3.11
CA ASN A 154 6.35 -17.40 4.26
C ASN A 154 6.10 -15.93 4.69
N VAL A 155 5.86 -15.06 3.70
CA VAL A 155 5.59 -13.62 3.91
C VAL A 155 4.37 -13.12 3.15
N ARG A 156 3.70 -12.14 3.74
CA ARG A 156 2.46 -11.52 3.27
C ARG A 156 2.57 -10.00 3.38
N PHE A 157 1.99 -9.32 2.40
CA PHE A 157 1.96 -7.87 2.31
C PHE A 157 0.53 -7.43 1.99
N VAL A 158 -0.04 -6.57 2.83
CA VAL A 158 -1.39 -6.02 2.65
C VAL A 158 -1.39 -4.59 3.18
N HIS A 159 -2.18 -3.69 2.62
CA HIS A 159 -2.10 -2.29 3.05
C HIS A 159 -2.59 -2.10 4.48
N ALA A 160 -3.75 -2.65 4.89
CA ALA A 160 -4.26 -2.47 6.25
C ALA A 160 -4.52 -3.77 7.02
N CYS A 161 -5.31 -4.71 6.48
CA CYS A 161 -5.71 -5.91 7.23
C CYS A 161 -5.60 -7.16 6.40
N TRP A 162 -4.93 -8.19 6.94
CA TRP A 162 -4.97 -9.52 6.35
C TRP A 162 -6.21 -10.27 6.87
N ASN A 163 -7.11 -10.63 5.96
CA ASN A 163 -8.32 -11.37 6.29
C ASN A 163 -8.69 -12.36 5.18
N ASP A 164 -8.68 -13.65 5.50
CA ASP A 164 -8.84 -14.72 4.52
C ASP A 164 -10.25 -14.74 3.87
N GLU A 165 -11.29 -14.37 4.62
CA GLU A 165 -12.67 -14.29 4.09
C GLU A 165 -12.81 -13.17 3.05
N HIS A 166 -12.24 -12.00 3.35
CA HIS A 166 -12.26 -10.86 2.43
C HIS A 166 -11.33 -11.08 1.24
N ILE A 167 -10.17 -11.72 1.42
CA ILE A 167 -9.31 -12.17 0.31
C ILE A 167 -10.07 -13.11 -0.63
N SER A 168 -10.81 -14.07 -0.08
CA SER A 168 -11.66 -14.99 -0.87
C SER A 168 -12.74 -14.24 -1.65
N THR A 169 -13.31 -13.18 -1.06
CA THR A 169 -14.30 -12.32 -1.73
C THR A 169 -13.74 -11.57 -2.94
N ILE A 170 -12.49 -11.10 -2.87
CA ILE A 170 -11.81 -10.45 -4.01
C ILE A 170 -11.43 -11.48 -5.08
N GLY A 171 -10.98 -12.66 -4.64
CA GLY A 171 -10.59 -13.75 -5.52
C GLY A 171 -9.10 -13.74 -5.89
N PRO A 172 -8.66 -14.73 -6.67
CA PRO A 172 -7.24 -15.11 -6.76
C PRO A 172 -6.36 -14.13 -7.55
N THR A 173 -6.94 -13.18 -8.26
CA THR A 173 -6.18 -12.16 -9.01
C THR A 173 -5.53 -11.13 -8.09
N ALA A 174 -6.02 -11.02 -6.84
CA ALA A 174 -5.71 -9.94 -5.91
C ALA A 174 -5.95 -8.53 -6.47
N ARG A 175 -6.66 -8.37 -7.58
CA ARG A 175 -6.87 -7.08 -8.28
C ARG A 175 -8.34 -6.77 -8.41
N LEU A 176 -8.66 -5.48 -8.35
CA LEU A 176 -10.02 -4.98 -8.56
C LEU A 176 -10.25 -4.66 -10.04
N SER A 177 -11.36 -5.15 -10.60
CA SER A 177 -11.88 -4.61 -11.85
C SER A 177 -12.47 -3.20 -11.64
N LEU A 178 -12.74 -2.47 -12.73
CA LEU A 178 -13.43 -1.18 -12.63
C LEU A 178 -14.82 -1.31 -12.00
N ASP A 179 -15.53 -2.41 -12.25
CA ASP A 179 -16.83 -2.65 -11.64
C ASP A 179 -16.70 -2.92 -10.13
N ASP A 180 -15.66 -3.63 -9.70
CA ASP A 180 -15.38 -3.84 -8.27
C ASP A 180 -15.07 -2.51 -7.57
N VAL A 181 -14.23 -1.66 -8.19
CA VAL A 181 -13.94 -0.32 -7.66
C VAL A 181 -15.22 0.50 -7.57
N ARG A 182 -16.07 0.48 -8.60
CA ARG A 182 -17.36 1.19 -8.59
C ARG A 182 -18.27 0.71 -7.47
N ILE A 183 -18.44 -0.60 -7.32
CA ILE A 183 -19.27 -1.21 -6.26
C ILE A 183 -18.73 -0.82 -4.88
N ALA A 184 -17.42 -0.96 -4.66
CA ALA A 184 -16.79 -0.62 -3.38
C ALA A 184 -16.77 0.89 -3.08
N SER A 185 -16.87 1.76 -4.09
CA SER A 185 -16.85 3.22 -3.91
C SER A 185 -18.18 3.80 -3.41
N ILE A 186 -19.29 3.13 -3.71
CA ILE A 186 -20.63 3.61 -3.37
C ILE A 186 -20.90 3.30 -1.90
N LYS A 187 -21.34 4.32 -1.15
CA LYS A 187 -21.80 4.15 0.22
C LYS A 187 -23.26 3.72 0.24
N GLU A 188 -23.55 2.79 1.12
CA GLU A 188 -24.90 2.32 1.41
C GLU A 188 -25.73 3.41 2.09
N ARG A 189 -27.06 3.24 2.08
CA ARG A 189 -27.94 4.13 2.84
C ARG A 189 -27.78 3.87 4.33
N ALA A 190 -28.19 4.84 5.14
CA ALA A 190 -28.18 4.68 6.59
C ALA A 190 -29.01 3.45 7.01
N GLY A 191 -28.38 2.51 7.73
CA GLY A 191 -28.99 1.27 8.20
C GLY A 191 -28.87 0.07 7.25
N GLU A 192 -28.28 0.24 6.06
CA GLU A 192 -27.97 -0.86 5.15
C GLU A 192 -26.58 -1.44 5.45
N MET A 193 -26.46 -2.76 5.33
CA MET A 193 -25.17 -3.46 5.43
C MET A 193 -24.34 -3.24 4.18
N PRO A 194 -23.01 -3.10 4.31
CA PRO A 194 -22.14 -2.96 3.16
C PRO A 194 -22.20 -4.18 2.25
N THR A 195 -22.05 -3.96 0.94
CA THR A 195 -21.88 -5.08 0.01
C THR A 195 -20.62 -5.90 0.37
N PRO A 196 -20.57 -7.22 0.08
CA PRO A 196 -19.39 -8.03 0.38
C PRO A 196 -18.10 -7.46 -0.22
N MET A 197 -18.17 -6.97 -1.46
CA MET A 197 -17.04 -6.32 -2.16
C MET A 197 -16.58 -5.05 -1.43
N ARG A 198 -17.51 -4.17 -1.03
CA ARG A 198 -17.17 -2.97 -0.26
C ARG A 198 -16.58 -3.32 1.09
N ALA A 199 -17.17 -4.27 1.82
CA ALA A 199 -16.67 -4.71 3.11
C ALA A 199 -15.25 -5.28 2.99
N ALA A 200 -14.98 -6.07 1.95
CA ALA A 200 -13.64 -6.60 1.67
C ALA A 200 -12.64 -5.47 1.38
N VAL A 201 -12.97 -4.53 0.49
CA VAL A 201 -12.07 -3.41 0.17
C VAL A 201 -11.84 -2.50 1.38
N GLU A 202 -12.87 -2.18 2.16
CA GLU A 202 -12.73 -1.37 3.38
C GLU A 202 -11.86 -2.09 4.42
N CYS A 203 -12.03 -3.40 4.62
CA CYS A 203 -11.19 -4.16 5.54
C CYS A 203 -9.72 -4.22 5.08
N LEU A 204 -9.48 -4.64 3.83
CA LEU A 204 -8.12 -4.83 3.30
C LEU A 204 -7.33 -3.51 3.19
N LEU A 205 -8.00 -2.41 2.83
CA LEU A 205 -7.36 -1.11 2.62
C LEU A 205 -7.49 -0.12 3.78
N LYS A 206 -8.41 -0.32 4.73
CA LYS A 206 -8.59 0.65 5.84
C LYS A 206 -8.67 0.02 7.22
N GLY A 207 -8.71 -1.29 7.29
CA GLY A 207 -8.82 -2.02 8.53
C GLY A 207 -10.25 -2.12 9.06
N PRO A 208 -10.55 -3.17 9.84
CA PRO A 208 -11.83 -3.28 10.52
C PRO A 208 -11.96 -2.21 11.61
N GLU A 209 -13.13 -1.59 11.69
CA GLU A 209 -13.53 -0.67 12.75
C GLU A 209 -14.46 -1.40 13.74
N ASP A 210 -14.29 -1.14 15.05
CA ASP A 210 -15.15 -1.67 16.10
C ASP A 210 -16.44 -0.82 16.18
N PRO A 211 -17.61 -1.39 15.89
CA PRO A 211 -18.87 -0.64 15.91
C PRO A 211 -19.26 -0.17 17.32
N ASP A 212 -18.75 -0.83 18.37
CA ASP A 212 -19.09 -0.58 19.76
C ASP A 212 -18.07 0.34 20.48
N ASP A 213 -16.85 0.50 19.95
CA ASP A 213 -15.84 1.45 20.45
C ASP A 213 -15.78 2.70 19.59
N THR A 214 -16.32 3.81 20.12
CA THR A 214 -16.31 5.11 19.44
C THR A 214 -15.53 6.17 20.23
N PHE A 215 -14.92 7.12 19.50
CA PHE A 215 -14.29 8.30 20.07
C PHE A 215 -14.61 9.54 19.23
N THR A 216 -14.48 10.71 19.82
CA THR A 216 -14.62 11.99 19.11
C THR A 216 -13.23 12.47 18.67
N ASP A 217 -13.03 12.67 17.37
CA ASP A 217 -11.76 13.21 16.84
C ASP A 217 -11.59 14.71 17.19
N HIS A 218 -10.40 15.25 16.93
CA HIS A 218 -10.09 16.66 17.22
C HIS A 218 -10.89 17.66 16.37
N HIS A 219 -11.67 17.17 15.40
CA HIS A 219 -12.62 17.95 14.60
C HIS A 219 -14.07 17.82 15.10
N GLY A 220 -14.29 17.14 16.24
CA GLY A 220 -15.62 16.95 16.83
C GLY A 220 -16.45 15.87 16.15
N LYS A 221 -15.87 15.02 15.30
CA LYS A 221 -16.59 13.95 14.61
C LYS A 221 -16.45 12.64 15.38
N VAL A 222 -17.58 11.97 15.59
CA VAL A 222 -17.61 10.61 16.16
C VAL A 222 -17.06 9.63 15.14
N ARG A 223 -16.09 8.83 15.57
CA ARG A 223 -15.39 7.80 14.80
C ARG A 223 -15.46 6.48 15.55
N GLN A 224 -15.48 5.38 14.80
CA GLN A 224 -15.22 4.06 15.36
C GLN A 224 -13.70 3.85 15.47
N ARG A 225 -13.25 3.14 16.50
CA ARG A 225 -11.84 2.81 16.66
C ARG A 225 -11.50 1.63 15.75
N ARG A 226 -10.34 1.67 15.10
CA ARG A 226 -9.86 0.49 14.36
C ARG A 226 -9.46 -0.62 15.31
N VAL A 227 -9.83 -1.85 14.96
CA VAL A 227 -9.42 -3.06 15.66
C VAL A 227 -7.95 -3.34 15.35
N LEU A 228 -7.15 -3.58 16.39
CA LEU A 228 -5.74 -3.98 16.25
C LEU A 228 -5.64 -5.47 15.90
N TRP A 229 -6.15 -5.86 14.73
CA TRP A 229 -6.32 -7.26 14.31
C TRP A 229 -5.04 -8.10 14.45
N TRP A 230 -3.88 -7.48 14.33
CA TRP A 230 -2.59 -8.16 14.45
C TRP A 230 -2.25 -8.60 15.88
N SER A 231 -2.90 -8.04 16.91
CA SER A 231 -2.68 -8.48 18.30
C SER A 231 -3.12 -9.92 18.54
N THR A 232 -4.02 -10.42 17.69
CA THR A 232 -4.52 -11.80 17.70
C THR A 232 -4.11 -12.57 16.45
N TYR A 233 -3.24 -12.02 15.59
CA TYR A 233 -2.82 -12.70 14.38
C TYR A 233 -1.93 -13.90 14.71
N ASP A 234 -2.40 -15.08 14.32
CA ASP A 234 -1.77 -16.38 14.52
C ASP A 234 -1.40 -17.06 13.20
N GLY A 235 -1.47 -16.32 12.09
CA GLY A 235 -1.17 -16.83 10.76
C GLY A 235 0.26 -17.39 10.62
N PRO A 236 0.46 -18.35 9.71
CA PRO A 236 1.74 -19.04 9.58
C PRO A 236 2.85 -18.12 9.03
N ALA A 237 2.49 -17.16 8.19
CA ALA A 237 3.40 -16.23 7.51
C ALA A 237 3.59 -14.92 8.28
N PHE A 238 4.75 -14.28 8.11
CA PHE A 238 4.92 -12.89 8.52
C PHE A 238 4.02 -11.99 7.69
N CYS A 239 3.33 -11.04 8.31
CA CYS A 239 2.45 -10.11 7.65
C CYS A 239 2.92 -8.67 7.89
N PHE A 240 3.25 -7.96 6.81
CA PHE A 240 3.61 -6.55 6.85
C PHE A 240 2.47 -5.71 6.30
N PHE A 241 2.15 -4.63 7.01
CA PHE A 241 1.03 -3.77 6.69
C PHE A 241 1.27 -2.32 7.17
N ASP A 242 0.34 -1.43 6.88
CA ASP A 242 0.39 0.01 7.14
C ASP A 242 -0.97 0.49 7.68
N HIS A 243 -1.25 1.81 7.68
CA HIS A 243 -2.57 2.43 7.92
C HIS A 243 -3.09 2.55 9.37
N TYR A 244 -2.32 2.18 10.41
CA TYR A 244 -2.77 2.27 11.81
C TYR A 244 -2.14 3.38 12.65
N ARG A 245 -1.29 4.21 12.05
CA ARG A 245 -0.52 5.30 12.66
C ARG A 245 -0.12 5.02 14.10
N GLN A 246 0.97 4.30 14.27
CA GLN A 246 1.54 4.02 15.58
C GLN A 246 2.40 5.19 16.09
N SER A 247 2.46 5.34 17.41
CA SER A 247 3.38 6.31 18.03
C SER A 247 4.80 5.76 18.06
N LEU A 248 5.79 6.60 17.76
CA LEU A 248 7.20 6.26 17.97
C LEU A 248 7.58 5.98 19.44
N ASP A 249 6.72 6.36 20.39
CA ASP A 249 6.90 6.08 21.81
C ASP A 249 6.35 4.71 22.25
N ALA A 250 5.65 4.00 21.35
CA ALA A 250 5.11 2.67 21.59
C ALA A 250 6.09 1.58 21.09
N PRO A 251 5.91 0.30 21.52
CA PRO A 251 6.65 -0.81 20.93
C PRO A 251 6.48 -0.83 19.41
N ARG A 252 7.58 -0.95 18.66
CA ARG A 252 7.52 -0.93 17.20
C ARG A 252 7.05 -2.27 16.67
N ILE A 253 7.54 -3.36 17.26
CA ILE A 253 7.03 -4.70 17.01
C ILE A 253 5.93 -5.00 18.04
N SER A 254 4.69 -4.94 17.57
CA SER A 254 3.48 -5.12 18.38
C SER A 254 2.88 -6.53 18.30
N GLY A 255 3.44 -7.41 17.48
CA GLY A 255 3.00 -8.80 17.32
C GLY A 255 4.15 -9.71 16.89
N PRO A 256 4.09 -11.02 17.15
CA PRO A 256 5.21 -11.94 16.89
C PRO A 256 5.47 -12.17 15.40
N ARG A 257 4.46 -11.96 14.56
CA ARG A 257 4.49 -12.23 13.11
C ARG A 257 3.81 -11.17 12.26
N ALA A 258 3.37 -10.06 12.85
CA ALA A 258 2.69 -9.01 12.12
C ALA A 258 3.26 -7.65 12.51
N LEU A 259 3.64 -6.85 11.51
CA LEU A 259 4.31 -5.57 11.70
C LEU A 259 3.65 -4.47 10.87
N CYS A 260 3.17 -3.45 11.56
CA CYS A 260 2.69 -2.22 10.94
C CYS A 260 3.85 -1.23 10.74
N LEU A 261 3.99 -0.66 9.54
CA LEU A 261 5.02 0.33 9.19
C LEU A 261 4.54 1.79 9.19
N ASP A 262 3.30 2.03 9.62
CA ASP A 262 2.77 3.38 9.85
C ASP A 262 3.24 3.92 11.19
N TYR A 263 4.17 4.88 11.20
CA TYR A 263 4.57 5.55 12.43
C TYR A 263 4.55 7.07 12.29
N SER A 264 4.19 7.74 13.39
CA SER A 264 4.27 9.19 13.53
C SER A 264 4.96 9.59 14.84
N ASP A 265 5.63 10.74 14.82
CA ASP A 265 6.16 11.34 16.05
C ASP A 265 5.08 12.07 16.87
N ARG A 266 5.46 12.57 18.05
CA ARG A 266 4.55 13.29 18.95
C ARG A 266 3.97 14.58 18.35
N GLU A 267 4.62 15.15 17.34
CA GLU A 267 4.16 16.33 16.61
C GLU A 267 3.23 15.96 15.45
N GLY A 268 2.97 14.65 15.25
CA GLY A 268 2.17 14.13 14.14
C GLY A 268 2.91 14.15 12.81
N LYS A 269 4.24 14.29 12.80
CA LYS A 269 5.03 14.19 11.59
C LYS A 269 5.25 12.73 11.22
N HIS A 270 5.23 12.46 9.92
CA HIS A 270 5.32 11.14 9.32
C HIS A 270 6.75 10.88 8.79
N PRO A 271 7.62 10.22 9.58
CA PRO A 271 8.85 9.61 9.06
C PRO A 271 8.49 8.49 8.09
N LEU A 272 9.31 8.33 7.06
CA LEU A 272 9.19 7.17 6.18
C LEU A 272 9.90 5.98 6.82
N PHE A 273 9.18 4.88 6.98
CA PHE A 273 9.65 3.64 7.59
C PHE A 273 9.83 2.53 6.59
N ALA A 274 10.79 1.66 6.89
CA ALA A 274 10.96 0.39 6.24
C ALA A 274 11.41 -0.70 7.21
N TYR A 275 11.26 -1.94 6.81
CA TYR A 275 11.77 -3.11 7.50
C TYR A 275 12.56 -3.98 6.54
N ARG A 276 13.76 -4.40 6.95
CA ARG A 276 14.56 -5.38 6.22
C ARG A 276 14.16 -6.78 6.67
N PHE A 277 13.51 -7.53 5.80
CA PHE A 277 13.22 -8.95 6.03
C PHE A 277 14.24 -9.81 5.29
N ASP A 278 14.93 -10.69 6.00
CA ASP A 278 15.81 -11.66 5.36
C ASP A 278 15.06 -12.99 5.21
N ILE A 279 15.17 -13.62 4.03
CA ILE A 279 14.51 -14.90 3.80
C ILE A 279 15.08 -15.93 4.76
N GLY A 280 14.18 -16.57 5.53
CA GLY A 280 14.53 -17.50 6.60
C GLY A 280 14.51 -16.89 8.00
N ASP A 281 14.15 -15.60 8.14
CA ASP A 281 13.90 -15.00 9.45
C ASP A 281 12.90 -15.83 10.28
N ALA A 282 13.28 -16.12 11.53
CA ALA A 282 12.45 -16.87 12.48
C ALA A 282 11.59 -15.96 13.37
N SER A 283 11.95 -14.68 13.48
CA SER A 283 11.26 -13.67 14.27
C SER A 283 11.47 -12.28 13.69
N LEU A 284 10.59 -11.35 14.05
CA LEU A 284 10.81 -9.92 13.78
C LEU A 284 11.85 -9.35 14.75
N ASP A 285 12.66 -8.41 14.27
CA ASP A 285 13.75 -7.78 15.04
C ASP A 285 13.75 -6.25 14.83
N GLU A 286 13.73 -5.48 15.92
CA GLU A 286 13.68 -4.02 15.86
C GLU A 286 14.95 -3.43 15.21
N ASP A 287 16.08 -4.13 15.25
CA ASP A 287 17.34 -3.67 14.62
C ASP A 287 17.25 -3.67 13.08
N LYS A 288 16.24 -4.33 12.52
CA LYS A 288 15.96 -4.34 11.08
C LYS A 288 15.02 -3.23 10.63
N LEU A 289 14.52 -2.40 11.55
CA LEU A 289 13.76 -1.21 11.20
C LEU A 289 14.69 -0.10 10.68
N VAL A 290 14.35 0.42 9.50
CA VAL A 290 15.06 1.53 8.88
C VAL A 290 14.11 2.71 8.80
N ARG A 291 14.59 3.91 9.16
CA ARG A 291 13.79 5.13 9.04
C ARG A 291 14.62 6.29 8.53
N VAL A 292 13.96 7.18 7.81
CA VAL A 292 14.49 8.52 7.54
C VAL A 292 13.71 9.51 8.42
N PRO A 293 14.39 10.23 9.35
CA PRO A 293 13.74 11.23 10.17
C PRO A 293 13.04 12.29 9.33
N VAL A 294 12.00 12.91 9.90
CA VAL A 294 11.44 14.12 9.32
C VAL A 294 12.44 15.25 9.56
N ALA A 295 12.90 15.88 8.48
CA ALA A 295 13.73 17.08 8.54
C ALA A 295 12.96 18.25 9.15
#